data_AF-K2FC79-F1
#
_entry.id   AF-K2FC79-F1
#
_cell.length_a   1.000
_cell.length_b   1.000
_cell.length_c   1.000
_cell.angle_alpha   90.00
_cell.angle_beta   90.00
_cell.angle_gamma   90.00
#
_symmetry.space_group_name_H-M   'P 1'
#
loop_
_entity.id
_entity.type
_entity.pdbx_description
1 polymer ?
#
loop_
_entity_poly.entity_id
_entity_poly.type
_entity_poly.pdbx_seq_one_letter_code
_entity_poly.pdbx_strand_id
1 'polypeptide(L)'
;MSNQQKNFQAEALTQLIEDLNIGDLSQEKQKEITIRMTETLLRQIFVKTMDELGEQGREEYGKMSEGEIEPEQIETFFKEKIQDYDEMVQKTIEDFKLEMTKPQQ
;
A
#
# COMPACT_ATOMS: atom_id res chain seq x y z
N MET A 1 19.77 15.67 6.17
CA MET A 1 19.51 14.22 6.16
C MET A 1 18.01 14.00 6.01
N SER A 2 17.63 12.85 5.46
CA SER A 2 16.25 12.36 5.25
C SER A 2 15.60 12.72 3.91
N ASN A 3 16.03 12.01 2.86
CA ASN A 3 15.27 11.84 1.61
C ASN A 3 14.96 10.34 1.34
N GLN A 4 15.00 9.49 2.39
CA GLN A 4 14.92 8.03 2.27
C GLN A 4 13.50 7.45 2.37
N GLN A 5 12.48 8.25 2.68
CA GLN A 5 11.12 7.73 2.90
C GLN A 5 10.25 7.72 1.63
N LYS A 6 10.66 8.37 0.53
CA LYS A 6 9.84 8.57 -0.67
C LYS A 6 9.81 7.42 -1.70
N ASN A 7 10.61 6.36 -1.54
CA ASN A 7 10.76 5.34 -2.58
C ASN A 7 10.52 3.88 -2.16
N PHE A 8 10.20 3.59 -0.89
CA PHE A 8 10.07 2.20 -0.43
C PHE A 8 8.97 1.43 -1.18
N GLN A 9 7.84 2.08 -1.47
CA GLN A 9 6.74 1.44 -2.21
C GLN A 9 7.12 1.17 -3.69
N ALA A 10 7.81 2.11 -4.35
CA ALA A 10 8.24 1.96 -5.74
C ALA A 10 9.34 0.90 -5.89
N GLU A 11 10.29 0.84 -4.95
CA GLU A 11 11.34 -0.19 -4.89
C GLU A 11 10.74 -1.57 -4.60
N ALA A 12 9.78 -1.65 -3.66
CA ALA A 12 9.08 -2.89 -3.36
C ALA A 12 8.28 -3.43 -4.56
N LEU A 13 7.69 -2.54 -5.35
CA LEU A 13 6.96 -2.87 -6.57
C LEU A 13 7.89 -3.34 -7.69
N THR A 14 9.05 -2.67 -7.85
CA THR A 14 10.06 -3.01 -8.85
C THR A 14 10.62 -4.41 -8.61
N GLN A 15 11.00 -4.71 -7.36
CA GLN A 15 11.50 -6.04 -6.98
C GLN A 15 10.45 -7.14 -7.24
N LEU A 16 9.18 -6.85 -6.98
CA LEU A 16 8.09 -7.80 -7.20
C LEU A 16 7.85 -8.10 -8.69
N ILE A 17 8.07 -7.13 -9.58
CA ILE A 17 7.98 -7.36 -11.05
C ILE A 17 9.09 -8.31 -11.52
N GLU A 18 10.30 -8.15 -10.99
CA GLU A 18 11.43 -9.04 -11.25
C GLU A 18 11.16 -10.45 -10.71
N ASP A 19 10.71 -10.56 -9.46
CA ASP A 19 10.45 -11.83 -8.77
C ASP A 19 9.34 -12.66 -9.45
N LEU A 20 8.39 -12.00 -10.12
CA LEU A 20 7.28 -12.64 -10.84
C LEU A 20 7.63 -12.98 -12.30
N ASN A 21 8.87 -12.74 -12.73
CA ASN A 21 9.36 -13.01 -14.08
C ASN A 21 8.52 -12.34 -15.18
N ILE A 22 7.93 -11.18 -14.87
CA ILE A 22 7.06 -10.40 -15.77
C ILE A 22 7.92 -9.66 -16.82
N GLY A 23 9.24 -9.61 -16.63
CA GLY A 23 10.21 -8.98 -17.54
C GLY A 23 10.17 -9.49 -18.99
N ASP A 24 9.68 -10.72 -19.21
CA ASP A 24 9.53 -11.33 -20.54
C ASP A 24 8.24 -10.89 -21.28
N LEU A 25 7.34 -10.15 -20.62
CA LEU A 25 6.13 -9.63 -21.25
C LEU A 25 6.39 -8.33 -22.02
N SER A 26 5.47 -7.97 -22.93
CA SER A 26 5.54 -6.66 -23.58
C SER A 26 5.44 -5.53 -22.54
N GLN A 27 6.10 -4.39 -22.81
CA GLN A 27 6.09 -3.21 -21.94
C GLN A 27 4.66 -2.77 -21.54
N GLU A 28 3.70 -2.89 -22.46
CA GLU A 28 2.28 -2.59 -22.20
C GLU A 28 1.67 -3.55 -21.17
N LYS A 29 1.95 -4.85 -21.29
CA LYS A 29 1.50 -5.88 -20.34
C LYS A 29 2.17 -5.74 -18.97
N GLN A 30 3.47 -5.43 -18.95
CA GLN A 30 4.19 -5.13 -17.71
C GLN A 30 3.52 -3.96 -16.98
N LYS A 31 3.27 -2.84 -17.69
CA LYS A 31 2.58 -1.67 -17.14
C LYS A 31 1.19 -2.00 -16.63
N GLU A 32 0.39 -2.77 -17.38
CA GLU A 32 -0.95 -3.17 -16.95
C GLU A 32 -0.91 -4.00 -15.65
N ILE A 33 -0.01 -4.97 -15.58
CA ILE A 33 0.13 -5.83 -14.40
C ILE A 33 0.61 -5.01 -13.19
N THR A 34 1.61 -4.14 -13.38
CA THR A 34 2.09 -3.23 -12.34
C THR A 34 0.96 -2.34 -11.80
N ILE A 35 0.12 -1.77 -12.66
CA ILE A 35 -1.03 -0.94 -12.25
C ILE A 35 -2.01 -1.77 -11.42
N ARG A 36 -2.42 -2.95 -11.91
CA ARG A 36 -3.38 -3.82 -11.21
C ARG A 36 -2.86 -4.29 -9.86
N MET A 37 -1.58 -4.62 -9.76
CA MET A 37 -0.94 -5.04 -8.52
C MET A 37 -0.86 -3.88 -7.52
N THR A 38 -0.50 -2.69 -7.98
CA THR A 38 -0.46 -1.48 -7.14
C THR A 38 -1.84 -1.18 -6.58
N GLU A 39 -2.86 -1.22 -7.44
CA GLU A 39 -4.24 -0.98 -7.02
C GLU A 39 -4.72 -2.01 -5.99
N THR A 40 -4.39 -3.29 -6.19
CA THR A 40 -4.76 -4.36 -5.26
C THR A 40 -4.09 -4.18 -3.91
N LEU A 41 -2.79 -3.88 -3.89
CA LEU A 41 -2.02 -3.61 -2.68
C LEU A 41 -2.58 -2.40 -1.91
N LEU A 42 -2.86 -1.29 -2.60
CA LEU A 42 -3.43 -0.09 -1.99
C LEU A 42 -4.80 -0.36 -1.36
N ARG A 43 -5.66 -1.14 -2.04
CA ARG A 43 -6.96 -1.55 -1.49
C ARG A 43 -6.78 -2.39 -0.22
N GLN A 44 -5.84 -3.32 -0.19
CA GLN A 44 -5.59 -4.18 0.97
C GLN A 44 -5.06 -3.40 2.17
N ILE A 45 -4.13 -2.46 1.94
CA ILE A 45 -3.65 -1.53 2.98
C ILE A 45 -4.80 -0.68 3.51
N PHE A 46 -5.64 -0.14 2.61
CA PHE A 46 -6.79 0.69 3.00
C PHE A 46 -7.79 -0.09 3.87
N VAL A 47 -8.17 -1.31 3.47
CA VAL A 47 -9.09 -2.15 4.25
C VAL A 47 -8.55 -2.40 5.66
N LYS A 48 -7.28 -2.83 5.78
CA LYS A 48 -6.66 -3.05 7.09
C LYS A 48 -6.61 -1.77 7.94
N THR A 49 -6.26 -0.64 7.32
CA THR A 49 -6.26 0.67 7.99
C THR A 49 -7.65 1.00 8.54
N MET A 50 -8.70 0.81 7.75
CA MET A 50 -10.08 1.07 8.16
C MET A 50 -10.56 0.13 9.27
N ASP A 51 -10.07 -1.11 9.28
CA ASP A 51 -10.38 -2.07 10.34
C ASP A 51 -9.69 -1.70 11.66
N GLU A 52 -8.40 -1.33 11.62
CA GLU A 52 -7.63 -0.89 12.79
C GLU A 52 -8.14 0.44 13.38
N LEU A 53 -8.65 1.35 12.54
CA LEU A 53 -9.30 2.58 13.01
C LEU A 53 -10.58 2.34 13.82
N GLY A 54 -11.21 1.17 13.66
CA GLY A 54 -12.50 0.89 14.27
C GLY A 54 -13.62 1.82 13.78
N GLU A 55 -14.75 1.83 14.48
CA GLU A 55 -15.92 2.63 14.08
C GLU A 55 -15.68 4.14 14.25
N GLN A 56 -15.12 4.55 15.40
CA GLN A 56 -14.87 5.96 15.71
C GLN A 56 -13.82 6.58 14.78
N GLY A 57 -12.70 5.88 14.54
CA GLY A 57 -11.66 6.38 13.64
C GLY A 57 -12.12 6.47 12.18
N ARG A 58 -13.01 5.58 11.74
CA ARG A 58 -13.64 5.66 10.41
C ARG A 58 -14.55 6.87 10.26
N GLU A 59 -15.31 7.23 11.29
CA GLU A 59 -16.15 8.44 11.27
C GLU A 59 -15.29 9.72 11.23
N GLU A 60 -14.21 9.76 12.02
CA GLU A 60 -13.24 10.86 11.99
C GLU A 60 -12.57 11.00 10.62
N TYR A 61 -12.13 9.89 10.03
CA TYR A 61 -11.59 9.85 8.67
C TYR A 61 -12.60 10.37 7.64
N GLY A 62 -13.87 9.95 7.74
CA GLY A 62 -14.95 10.43 6.88
C GLY A 62 -15.08 11.95 6.91
N LYS A 63 -15.15 12.55 8.12
CA LYS A 63 -15.22 14.01 8.30
C LYS A 63 -13.99 14.72 7.75
N MET A 64 -12.80 14.14 7.90
CA MET A 64 -11.55 14.69 7.34
C MET A 64 -11.54 14.65 5.81
N SER A 65 -12.14 13.62 5.22
CA SER A 65 -12.19 13.43 3.76
C SER A 65 -13.24 14.27 3.03
N GLU A 66 -14.17 14.89 3.76
CA GLU A 66 -15.18 15.81 3.20
C GLU A 66 -14.61 17.20 2.85
N GLY A 67 -13.40 17.53 3.32
CA GLY A 67 -12.70 18.79 3.05
C GLY A 67 -11.51 18.63 2.09
N GLU A 68 -10.85 19.75 1.79
CA GLU A 68 -9.51 19.71 1.18
C GLU A 68 -8.50 19.31 2.25
N ILE A 69 -8.04 18.06 2.19
CA ILE A 69 -7.02 17.53 3.08
C ILE A 69 -5.79 17.12 2.28
N GLU A 70 -4.63 17.53 2.76
CA GLU A 70 -3.37 17.15 2.15
C GLU A 70 -3.04 15.69 2.50
N PRO A 71 -2.43 14.91 1.59
CA PRO A 71 -2.07 13.51 1.83
C PRO A 71 -1.24 13.30 3.12
N GLU A 72 -0.38 14.26 3.45
CA GLU A 72 0.49 14.25 4.62
C GLU A 72 -0.30 14.32 5.94
N GLN A 73 -1.45 14.99 5.93
CA GLN A 73 -2.34 15.09 7.09
C GLN A 73 -3.08 13.77 7.33
N ILE A 74 -3.49 13.08 6.25
CA ILE A 74 -4.08 11.74 6.34
C ILE A 74 -3.05 10.74 6.89
N GLU A 75 -1.80 10.79 6.42
CA GLU A 75 -0.73 9.92 6.92
C GLU A 75 -0.48 10.15 8.41
N THR A 76 -0.42 11.42 8.84
CA THR A 76 -0.27 11.78 10.25
C THR A 76 -1.41 11.24 11.09
N PHE A 77 -2.65 11.41 10.63
CA PHE A 77 -3.84 10.89 11.32
C PHE A 77 -3.78 9.37 11.51
N PHE A 78 -3.42 8.61 10.48
CA PHE A 78 -3.30 7.16 10.60
C PHE A 78 -2.20 6.75 11.58
N LYS A 79 -1.04 7.42 11.57
CA LYS A 79 0.05 7.17 12.51
C LYS A 79 -0.29 7.49 13.97
N GLU A 80 -1.13 8.49 14.20
CA GLU A 80 -1.58 8.86 15.54
C GLU A 80 -2.66 7.91 16.09
N LYS A 81 -3.51 7.38 15.20
CA LYS A 81 -4.66 6.54 15.60
C LYS A 81 -4.36 5.05 15.62
N ILE A 82 -3.42 4.59 14.79
CA ILE A 82 -3.07 3.18 14.66
C ILE A 82 -1.67 3.00 15.22
N GLN A 83 -1.56 2.21 16.28
CA GLN A 83 -0.25 1.84 16.82
C GLN A 83 0.53 1.03 15.77
N ASP A 84 1.82 1.33 15.62
CA ASP A 84 2.71 0.61 14.70
C ASP A 84 2.23 0.62 13.23
N TYR A 85 1.56 1.71 12.81
CA TYR A 85 0.99 1.88 11.47
C TYR A 85 2.00 1.57 10.34
N ASP A 86 3.22 2.10 10.43
CA ASP A 86 4.27 1.87 9.43
C ASP A 86 4.65 0.37 9.34
N GLU A 87 4.72 -0.34 10.46
CA GLU A 87 5.01 -1.77 10.50
C GLU A 87 3.86 -2.59 9.90
N MET A 88 2.61 -2.21 10.17
CA MET A 88 1.41 -2.85 9.61
C MET A 88 1.33 -2.68 8.08
N VAL A 89 1.70 -1.50 7.56
CA VAL A 89 1.84 -1.27 6.12
C VAL A 89 2.96 -2.13 5.53
N GLN A 90 4.15 -2.13 6.15
CA GLN A 90 5.27 -2.94 5.67
C GLN A 90 4.93 -4.43 5.62
N LYS A 91 4.33 -4.96 6.70
CA LYS A 91 3.89 -6.35 6.76
C LYS A 91 2.86 -6.68 5.67
N THR A 92 1.95 -5.75 5.38
CA THR A 92 0.96 -5.95 4.32
C THR A 92 1.61 -6.01 2.94
N ILE A 93 2.66 -5.22 2.70
CA ILE A 93 3.47 -5.31 1.48
C ILE A 93 4.18 -6.66 1.39
N GLU A 94 4.78 -7.13 2.48
CA GLU A 94 5.46 -8.43 2.53
C GLU A 94 4.50 -9.60 2.31
N ASP A 95 3.35 -9.61 2.99
CA ASP A 95 2.29 -10.60 2.82
C ASP A 95 1.80 -10.63 1.35
N PHE A 96 1.56 -9.46 0.75
CA PHE A 96 1.14 -9.35 -0.64
C PHE A 96 2.19 -9.91 -1.62
N LYS A 97 3.47 -9.61 -1.41
CA LYS A 97 4.57 -10.19 -2.21
C LYS A 97 4.59 -11.72 -2.12
N LEU A 98 4.39 -12.27 -0.92
CA LEU A 98 4.31 -13.72 -0.72
C LEU A 98 3.08 -14.32 -1.40
N GLU A 99 1.93 -13.66 -1.37
CA GLU A 99 0.72 -14.11 -2.08
C GLU A 99 0.93 -14.15 -3.59
N MET A 100 1.58 -13.13 -4.16
CA MET A 100 1.84 -13.06 -5.60
C MET A 100 2.86 -14.09 -6.08
N THR A 101 3.84 -14.45 -5.24
CA THR A 101 4.92 -15.41 -5.57
C THR A 101 4.57 -16.86 -5.25
N LYS A 102 3.48 -17.12 -4.52
CA LYS A 102 3.00 -18.49 -4.28
C LYS A 102 2.49 -19.10 -5.60
N PRO A 103 2.97 -20.29 -5.99
CA PRO A 103 2.37 -21.01 -7.11
C PRO A 103 0.91 -21.33 -6.76
N GLN A 104 -0.02 -20.87 -7.60
CA GLN A 104 -1.42 -21.27 -7.50
C GLN A 104 -1.49 -22.79 -7.74
N GLN A 105 -1.85 -23.54 -6.69
CA GLN A 105 -2.10 -24.98 -6.79
C GLN A 105 -3.43 -25.26 -7.46
#